data_AF-A0A7C3HWE0-F1
#
_entry.id   AF-A0A7C3HWE0-F1
#
_cell.length_a   1.000
_cell.length_b   1.000
_cell.length_c   1.000
_cell.angle_alpha   90.00
_cell.angle_beta   90.00
_cell.angle_gamma   90.00
#
_symmetry.space_group_name_H-M   'P 1'
#
loop_
_entity.id
_entity.type
_entity.pdbx_description
1 polymer ?
#
loop_
_entity_poly.entity_id
_entity_poly.type
_entity_poly.pdbx_seq_one_letter_code
_entity_poly.pdbx_strand_id
1 'polypeptide(L)'
;PAQIQKARDLINNEWKPNLIKFDAEAFGKGFAAGEFWVVQGYAEVVYAEIQEDQKKDVAFFIPKEGGPAYIDSMCILKDTKNYDLALKFIDFIHRPEIYAEFCDSFGFPATANIPARALQKVTPYYKAEDLANTELKEDLGEALELYNKAWQDIRVGE
;
A
#
# COMPACT_ATOMS: atom_id res chain seq x y z
N PRO A 1 -24.90 -6.12 -3.64
CA PRO A 1 -25.51 -4.95 -2.95
C PRO A 1 -25.42 -3.69 -3.80
N ALA A 2 -26.35 -2.74 -3.63
CA ALA A 2 -26.41 -1.53 -4.47
C ALA A 2 -25.10 -0.71 -4.45
N GLN A 3 -24.42 -0.63 -3.30
CA GLN A 3 -23.13 0.07 -3.18
C GLN A 3 -22.00 -0.61 -3.95
N ILE A 4 -21.87 -1.95 -3.83
CA ILE A 4 -20.86 -2.74 -4.58
C ILE A 4 -21.12 -2.65 -6.07
N GLN A 5 -22.38 -2.72 -6.49
CA GLN A 5 -22.73 -2.59 -7.91
C GLN A 5 -22.42 -1.18 -8.43
N LYS A 6 -22.73 -0.13 -7.66
CA LYS A 6 -22.35 1.24 -8.02
C LYS A 6 -20.84 1.42 -8.15
N ALA A 7 -20.05 0.83 -7.25
CA ALA A 7 -18.59 0.85 -7.34
C ALA A 7 -18.08 0.09 -8.57
N ARG A 8 -18.65 -1.08 -8.85
CA ARG A 8 -18.34 -1.87 -10.04
C ARG A 8 -18.60 -1.10 -11.34
N ASP A 9 -19.79 -0.50 -11.43
CA ASP A 9 -20.21 0.22 -12.63
C ASP A 9 -19.38 1.51 -12.81
N LEU A 10 -18.98 2.19 -11.72
CA LEU A 10 -18.02 3.29 -11.77
C LEU A 10 -16.67 2.86 -12.36
N ILE A 11 -16.11 1.74 -11.87
CA ILE A 11 -14.84 1.22 -12.38
C ILE A 11 -14.97 0.85 -13.86
N ASN A 12 -16.05 0.13 -14.24
CA ASN A 12 -16.25 -0.32 -15.61
C ASN A 12 -16.48 0.81 -16.60
N ASN A 13 -17.31 1.79 -16.24
CA ASN A 13 -17.81 2.78 -17.19
C ASN A 13 -16.95 4.05 -17.23
N GLU A 14 -16.32 4.41 -16.11
CA GLU A 14 -15.58 5.69 -16.00
C GLU A 14 -14.07 5.47 -15.90
N TRP A 15 -13.59 4.45 -15.18
CA TRP A 15 -12.15 4.28 -14.95
C TRP A 15 -11.48 3.43 -16.02
N LYS A 16 -11.97 2.20 -16.22
CA LYS A 16 -11.41 1.22 -17.17
C LYS A 16 -11.14 1.78 -18.57
N PRO A 17 -12.01 2.61 -19.19
CA PRO A 17 -11.73 3.14 -20.53
C PRO A 17 -10.45 3.99 -20.59
N ASN A 18 -9.95 4.45 -19.44
CA ASN A 18 -8.74 5.25 -19.30
C ASN A 18 -7.54 4.44 -18.78
N LEU A 19 -7.71 3.15 -18.48
CA LEU A 19 -6.65 2.30 -17.95
C LEU A 19 -5.94 1.54 -19.08
N ILE A 20 -4.61 1.50 -19.04
CA ILE A 20 -3.83 0.60 -19.89
C ILE A 20 -4.01 -0.85 -19.41
N LYS A 21 -3.95 -1.08 -18.09
CA LYS A 21 -4.15 -2.38 -17.44
C LYS A 21 -4.35 -2.23 -15.93
N PHE A 22 -4.87 -3.28 -15.31
CA PHE A 22 -4.70 -3.50 -13.88
C PHE A 22 -3.36 -4.21 -13.64
N ASP A 23 -2.50 -3.62 -12.82
CA ASP A 23 -1.14 -4.11 -12.55
C ASP A 23 -0.75 -3.83 -11.10
N ALA A 24 -0.40 -4.89 -10.37
CA ALA A 24 0.02 -4.82 -8.97
C ALA A 24 1.52 -5.12 -8.78
N GLU A 25 2.27 -5.38 -9.85
CA GLU A 25 3.66 -5.83 -9.77
C GLU A 25 4.63 -4.90 -10.52
N ALA A 26 4.27 -4.47 -11.74
CA ALA A 26 5.18 -3.75 -12.64
C ALA A 26 4.81 -2.28 -12.85
N PHE A 27 3.82 -1.75 -12.12
CA PHE A 27 3.37 -0.37 -12.26
C PHE A 27 4.49 0.65 -12.00
N GLY A 28 5.39 0.40 -11.05
CA GLY A 28 6.53 1.27 -10.75
C GLY A 28 7.50 1.41 -11.93
N LYS A 29 7.84 0.28 -12.56
CA LYS A 29 8.71 0.25 -13.75
C LYS A 29 8.07 0.95 -14.94
N GLY A 30 6.79 0.69 -15.21
CA GLY A 30 6.08 1.36 -16.30
C GLY A 30 5.96 2.87 -16.06
N PHE A 31 5.76 3.31 -14.82
CA PHE A 31 5.79 4.72 -14.47
C PHE A 31 7.17 5.33 -14.70
N ALA A 32 8.24 4.70 -14.21
CA ALA A 32 9.62 5.18 -14.37
C ALA A 32 10.07 5.25 -15.84
N ALA A 33 9.60 4.33 -16.67
CA ALA A 33 9.85 4.32 -18.12
C ALA A 33 9.01 5.36 -18.90
N GLY A 34 8.09 6.07 -18.24
CA GLY A 34 7.18 7.02 -18.89
C GLY A 34 6.03 6.37 -19.67
N GLU A 35 5.79 5.07 -19.48
CA GLU A 35 4.62 4.39 -20.06
C GLU A 35 3.33 4.85 -19.36
N PHE A 36 3.40 5.14 -18.06
CA PHE A 36 2.28 5.59 -17.25
C PHE A 36 2.55 6.97 -16.65
N TRP A 37 1.62 7.91 -16.85
CA TRP A 37 1.66 9.24 -16.23
C TRP A 37 1.07 9.25 -14.82
N VAL A 38 0.17 8.31 -14.53
CA VAL A 38 -0.51 8.16 -13.24
C VAL A 38 -0.65 6.67 -12.95
N VAL A 39 -0.33 6.26 -11.73
CA VAL A 39 -0.51 4.91 -11.23
C VAL A 39 -1.18 4.95 -9.86
N GLN A 40 -2.08 4.01 -9.59
CA GLN A 40 -2.56 3.71 -8.24
C GLN A 40 -1.66 2.61 -7.66
N GLY A 41 -0.97 2.89 -6.56
CA GLY A 41 -0.06 1.92 -5.95
C GLY A 41 0.62 2.49 -4.70
N TYR A 42 1.69 1.82 -4.29
CA TYR A 42 2.47 2.20 -3.11
C TYR A 42 3.66 3.09 -3.51
N ALA A 43 3.94 4.10 -2.68
CA ALA A 43 4.93 5.13 -2.98
C ALA A 43 6.33 4.52 -3.21
N GLU A 44 6.74 3.64 -2.31
CA GLU A 44 8.06 3.00 -2.29
C GLU A 44 8.33 2.19 -3.55
N VAL A 45 7.30 1.59 -4.18
CA VAL A 45 7.45 0.83 -5.43
C VAL A 45 7.77 1.75 -6.61
N VAL A 46 7.20 2.96 -6.64
CA VAL A 46 7.54 3.95 -7.67
C VAL A 46 8.90 4.59 -7.38
N TYR A 47 9.13 5.02 -6.13
CA TYR A 47 10.37 5.71 -5.75
C TYR A 47 11.61 4.81 -5.81
N ALA A 48 11.46 3.48 -5.73
CA ALA A 48 12.55 2.54 -5.92
C ALA A 48 13.00 2.39 -7.39
N GLU A 49 12.13 2.72 -8.35
CA GLU A 49 12.39 2.53 -9.79
C GLU A 49 12.84 3.82 -10.49
N ILE A 50 12.63 4.99 -9.88
CA ILE A 50 13.02 6.30 -10.45
C ILE A 50 14.38 6.77 -9.94
N GLN A 51 15.12 7.48 -10.80
CA GLN A 51 16.42 8.07 -10.47
C GLN A 51 16.25 9.32 -9.59
N GLU A 52 17.28 9.66 -8.82
CA GLU A 52 17.24 10.79 -7.86
C GLU A 52 16.91 12.14 -8.52
N ASP A 53 17.42 12.39 -9.73
CA ASP A 53 17.16 13.59 -10.50
C ASP A 53 15.73 13.66 -11.07
N GLN A 54 15.05 12.52 -11.19
CA GLN A 54 13.65 12.42 -11.62
C GLN A 54 12.66 12.65 -10.46
N LYS A 55 13.06 12.41 -9.21
CA LYS A 55 12.16 12.51 -8.03
C LYS A 55 11.50 13.89 -7.90
N LYS A 56 12.17 14.95 -8.33
CA LYS A 56 11.64 16.33 -8.32
C LYS A 56 10.41 16.53 -9.23
N ASP A 57 10.23 15.65 -10.22
CA ASP A 57 9.15 15.72 -11.20
C ASP A 57 8.02 14.72 -10.87
N VAL A 58 8.12 13.99 -9.75
CA VAL A 58 7.16 12.98 -9.31
C VAL A 58 6.44 13.43 -8.04
N ALA A 59 5.11 13.35 -8.05
CA ALA A 59 4.28 13.61 -6.89
C ALA A 59 3.57 12.34 -6.43
N PHE A 60 3.69 12.03 -5.15
CA PHE A 60 2.86 11.05 -4.46
C PHE A 60 1.88 11.78 -3.54
N PHE A 61 0.65 11.29 -3.46
CA PHE A 61 -0.35 11.80 -2.52
C PHE A 61 -1.37 10.72 -2.16
N ILE A 62 -1.86 10.80 -0.93
CA ILE A 62 -3.07 10.10 -0.51
C ILE A 62 -4.26 11.05 -0.82
N PRO A 63 -5.34 10.58 -1.48
CA PRO A 63 -6.47 11.44 -1.79
C PRO A 63 -7.06 12.11 -0.55
N LYS A 64 -7.45 13.38 -0.66
CA LYS A 64 -7.98 14.18 0.47
C LYS A 64 -9.29 13.60 1.02
N GLU A 65 -10.08 12.96 0.16
CA GLU A 65 -11.31 12.25 0.50
C GLU A 65 -11.05 10.98 1.31
N GLY A 66 -9.79 10.55 1.41
CA GLY A 66 -9.40 9.28 2.01
C GLY A 66 -9.21 8.17 1.00
N GLY A 67 -9.12 6.96 1.52
CA GLY A 67 -8.92 5.75 0.74
C GLY A 67 -8.68 4.55 1.63
N PRO A 68 -8.56 3.35 1.06
CA PRO A 68 -8.32 2.14 1.84
C PRO A 68 -6.89 2.15 2.40
N ALA A 69 -6.78 2.06 3.72
CA ALA A 69 -5.54 1.81 4.46
C ALA A 69 -5.37 0.32 4.76
N TYR A 70 -4.14 -0.06 5.12
CA TYR A 70 -3.77 -1.41 5.52
C TYR A 70 -2.82 -1.37 6.73
N ILE A 71 -2.80 -2.47 7.48
CA ILE A 71 -1.81 -2.73 8.52
C ILE A 71 -1.34 -4.17 8.35
N ASP A 72 -0.06 -4.33 8.02
CA ASP A 72 0.56 -5.65 8.01
C ASP A 72 1.06 -5.99 9.41
N SER A 73 0.77 -7.22 9.86
CA SER A 73 1.16 -7.72 11.18
C SER A 73 1.94 -9.01 11.06
N MET A 74 3.02 -9.15 11.83
CA MET A 74 3.74 -10.42 11.94
C MET A 74 2.92 -11.43 12.73
N CYS A 75 2.66 -12.59 12.13
CA CYS A 75 1.93 -13.69 12.74
C CYS A 75 2.83 -14.92 12.88
N ILE A 76 2.79 -15.60 14.03
CA ILE A 76 3.47 -16.87 14.23
C ILE A 76 2.52 -18.01 13.86
N LEU A 77 2.94 -18.84 12.90
CA LEU A 77 2.15 -19.99 12.46
C LEU A 77 1.99 -21.03 13.57
N LYS A 78 0.81 -21.65 13.64
CA LYS A 78 0.45 -22.67 14.65
C LYS A 78 1.49 -23.79 14.79
N ASP A 79 2.02 -24.26 13.67
CA ASP A 79 2.92 -25.42 13.62
C ASP A 79 4.40 -25.03 13.47
N THR A 80 4.77 -23.82 13.93
CA THR A 80 6.18 -23.37 13.90
C THR A 80 7.08 -24.31 14.71
N LYS A 81 8.24 -24.64 14.15
CA LYS A 81 9.28 -25.41 14.84
C LYS A 81 10.23 -24.53 15.66
N ASN A 82 10.12 -23.21 15.51
CA ASN A 82 11.07 -22.23 16.06
C ASN A 82 10.34 -21.03 16.69
N TYR A 83 9.41 -21.31 17.60
CA TYR A 83 8.58 -20.28 18.25
C TYR A 83 9.41 -19.18 18.94
N ASP A 84 10.41 -19.58 19.73
CA ASP A 84 11.25 -18.64 20.48
C ASP A 84 12.08 -17.73 19.58
N LEU A 85 12.56 -18.24 18.43
CA LEU A 85 13.29 -17.43 17.46
C LEU A 85 12.36 -16.45 16.74
N ALA A 86 11.13 -16.87 16.42
CA ALA A 86 10.13 -15.97 15.83
C ALA A 86 9.79 -14.81 16.78
N LEU A 87 9.60 -15.09 18.08
CA LEU A 87 9.40 -14.04 19.09
C LEU A 87 10.59 -13.09 19.19
N LYS A 88 11.82 -13.61 19.22
CA LYS A 88 13.04 -12.78 19.24
C LYS A 88 13.17 -11.90 18.00
N PHE A 89 12.76 -12.40 16.84
CA PHE A 89 12.77 -11.62 15.61
C PHE A 89 11.71 -10.51 15.63
N ILE A 90 10.49 -10.81 16.10
CA ILE A 90 9.44 -9.81 16.28
C ILE A 90 9.92 -8.71 17.25
N ASP A 91 10.52 -9.08 18.38
CA ASP A 91 11.13 -8.14 19.33
C ASP A 91 12.20 -7.27 18.65
N PHE A 92 13.13 -7.88 17.90
CA PHE A 92 14.20 -7.19 17.20
C PHE A 92 13.66 -6.13 16.23
N ILE A 93 12.67 -6.47 15.39
CA ILE A 93 12.07 -5.54 14.42
C ILE A 93 11.38 -4.36 15.12
N HIS A 94 10.85 -4.55 16.32
CA HIS A 94 10.18 -3.48 17.08
C HIS A 94 11.12 -2.59 17.89
N ARG A 95 12.43 -2.86 17.89
CA ARG A 95 13.39 -1.92 18.51
C ARG A 95 13.37 -0.60 17.74
N PRO A 96 13.29 0.57 18.40
CA PRO A 96 13.13 1.85 17.72
C PRO A 96 14.13 2.12 16.59
N GLU A 97 15.39 1.76 16.79
CA GLU A 97 16.47 1.93 15.82
C GLU A 97 16.34 1.03 14.60
N ILE A 98 15.86 -0.21 14.80
CA ILE A 98 15.64 -1.18 13.72
C ILE A 98 14.38 -0.81 12.94
N TYR A 99 13.32 -0.41 13.64
CA TYR A 99 12.09 0.05 13.01
C TYR A 99 12.32 1.34 12.20
N ALA A 100 13.16 2.26 12.70
CA ALA A 100 13.55 3.45 11.94
C ALA A 100 14.35 3.10 10.69
N GLU A 101 15.31 2.17 10.77
CA GLU A 101 16.05 1.68 9.60
C GLU A 101 15.13 1.04 8.56
N PHE A 102 14.15 0.24 9.01
CA PHE A 102 13.10 -0.31 8.16
C PHE A 102 12.31 0.80 7.46
N CYS A 103 11.80 1.78 8.21
CA CYS A 103 11.06 2.91 7.64
C CYS A 103 11.89 3.72 6.66
N ASP A 104 13.15 4.02 6.98
CA ASP A 104 14.07 4.77 6.10
C ASP A 104 14.34 4.03 4.79
N SER A 105 14.42 2.70 4.83
CA SER A 105 14.68 1.87 3.64
C SER A 105 13.56 1.93 2.60
N PHE A 106 12.33 2.22 3.03
CA PHE A 106 11.14 2.30 2.16
C PHE A 106 10.52 3.70 2.10
N GLY A 107 11.11 4.70 2.78
CA GLY A 107 10.54 6.04 2.88
C GLY A 107 9.20 6.08 3.59
N PHE A 108 8.95 5.19 4.55
CA PHE A 108 7.73 5.18 5.36
C PHE A 108 7.80 6.16 6.53
N PRO A 109 6.69 6.80 6.92
CA PRO A 109 6.61 7.39 8.24
C PRO A 109 6.52 6.31 9.31
N ALA A 110 7.18 6.49 10.45
CA ALA A 110 7.05 5.56 11.57
C ALA A 110 5.67 5.68 12.26
N THR A 111 4.70 4.88 11.78
CA THR A 111 3.30 4.88 12.24
C THR A 111 3.06 3.98 13.45
N ALA A 112 3.68 2.79 13.50
CA ALA A 112 3.45 1.81 14.57
C ALA A 112 4.46 1.88 15.74
N ASN A 113 5.57 2.61 15.59
CA ASN A 113 6.60 2.78 16.61
C ASN A 113 6.92 4.27 16.82
N ILE A 114 6.28 4.89 17.81
CA ILE A 114 6.41 6.34 18.07
C ILE A 114 7.87 6.73 18.38
N PRO A 115 8.62 6.02 19.24
CA PRO A 115 10.04 6.33 19.47
C PRO A 115 10.92 6.33 18.20
N ALA A 116 10.62 5.47 17.22
CA ALA A 116 11.39 5.38 15.98
C ALA A 116 11.34 6.68 15.15
N ARG A 117 10.29 7.50 15.30
CA ARG A 117 10.16 8.80 14.59
C ARG A 117 11.35 9.73 14.82
N ALA A 118 11.92 9.72 16.04
CA ALA A 118 13.08 10.54 16.38
C ALA A 118 14.41 9.99 15.82
N LEU A 119 14.40 8.77 15.28
CA LEU A 119 15.59 8.05 14.80
C LEU A 119 15.63 7.95 13.26
N GLN A 120 14.55 8.32 12.57
CA GLN A 120 14.50 8.36 11.11
C GLN A 120 15.50 9.38 10.55
N LYS A 121 16.19 9.00 9.48
CA LYS A 121 17.20 9.81 8.79
C LYS A 121 16.73 10.24 7.39
N VAL A 122 15.75 9.53 6.84
CA VAL A 122 15.18 9.80 5.52
C VAL A 122 13.82 10.46 5.70
N THR A 123 13.58 11.54 4.95
CA THR A 123 12.24 12.15 4.89
C THR A 123 11.27 11.17 4.23
N PRO A 124 10.19 10.77 4.91
CA PRO A 124 9.19 9.87 4.33
C PRO A 124 8.53 10.43 3.06
N TYR A 125 8.05 9.56 2.17
CA TYR A 125 7.33 9.95 0.95
C TYR A 125 5.96 10.58 1.23
N TYR A 126 5.40 10.30 2.40
CA TYR A 126 4.16 10.86 2.92
C TYR A 126 4.24 10.90 4.44
N LYS A 127 3.40 11.71 5.07
CA LYS A 127 3.38 11.89 6.52
C LYS A 127 2.37 10.96 7.18
N ALA A 128 2.55 10.70 8.47
CA ALA A 128 1.58 9.91 9.23
C ALA A 128 0.19 10.58 9.25
N GLU A 129 0.14 11.92 9.22
CA GLU A 129 -1.09 12.70 9.20
C GLU A 129 -1.87 12.56 7.90
N ASP A 130 -1.21 12.21 6.79
CA ASP A 130 -1.87 12.01 5.49
C ASP A 130 -2.80 10.78 5.51
N LEU A 131 -2.65 9.90 6.52
CA LEU A 131 -3.51 8.74 6.74
C LEU A 131 -4.80 9.08 7.51
N ALA A 132 -4.97 10.30 8.02
CA ALA A 132 -6.07 10.64 8.94
C ALA A 132 -7.49 10.38 8.38
N ASN A 133 -7.67 10.55 7.06
CA ASN A 133 -8.96 10.33 6.38
C ASN A 133 -9.08 8.94 5.75
N THR A 134 -8.11 8.05 5.96
CA THR A 134 -8.14 6.71 5.40
C THR A 134 -8.97 5.75 6.25
N GLU A 135 -9.50 4.70 5.62
CA GLU A 135 -10.30 3.66 6.27
C GLU A 135 -9.52 2.34 6.25
N LEU A 136 -9.29 1.76 7.42
CA LEU A 136 -8.61 0.47 7.51
C LEU A 136 -9.48 -0.63 6.88
N LYS A 137 -8.89 -1.41 5.96
CA LYS A 137 -9.56 -2.59 5.42
C LYS A 137 -9.77 -3.64 6.51
N GLU A 138 -11.04 -3.93 6.82
CA GLU A 138 -11.44 -4.98 7.76
C GLU A 138 -11.71 -6.32 7.05
N ASP A 139 -11.80 -7.40 7.83
CA ASP A 139 -12.26 -8.70 7.34
C ASP A 139 -13.77 -8.65 7.06
N LEU A 140 -14.13 -8.95 5.81
CA LEU A 140 -15.51 -8.94 5.35
C LEU A 140 -16.24 -10.27 5.61
N GLY A 141 -15.52 -11.32 6.05
CA GLY A 141 -16.08 -12.65 6.25
C GLY A 141 -16.80 -13.16 5.00
N GLU A 142 -18.04 -13.63 5.17
CA GLU A 142 -18.86 -14.15 4.06
C GLU A 142 -19.16 -13.09 2.98
N ALA A 143 -19.14 -11.79 3.33
CA ALA A 143 -19.40 -10.72 2.37
C ALA A 143 -18.26 -10.54 1.35
N LEU A 144 -17.07 -11.12 1.60
CA LEU A 144 -15.94 -11.12 0.66
C LEU A 144 -16.35 -11.67 -0.72
N GLU A 145 -17.24 -12.67 -0.75
CA GLU A 145 -17.68 -13.28 -2.00
C GLU A 145 -18.44 -12.30 -2.92
N LEU A 146 -19.09 -11.28 -2.34
CA LEU A 146 -19.74 -10.22 -3.11
C LEU A 146 -18.71 -9.34 -3.83
N TYR A 147 -17.57 -9.08 -3.19
CA TYR A 147 -16.46 -8.32 -3.77
C TYR A 147 -15.70 -9.17 -4.79
N ASN A 148 -15.48 -10.46 -4.53
CA ASN A 148 -14.86 -11.38 -5.49
C ASN A 148 -15.62 -11.41 -6.81
N LYS A 149 -16.95 -11.57 -6.76
CA LYS A 149 -17.80 -11.56 -7.97
C LYS A 149 -17.72 -10.24 -8.71
N ALA A 150 -17.84 -9.12 -7.99
CA ALA A 150 -17.74 -7.80 -8.61
C ALA A 150 -16.37 -7.55 -9.25
N TRP A 151 -15.28 -7.98 -8.60
CA TRP A 151 -13.93 -7.87 -9.15
C TRP A 151 -13.69 -8.81 -10.33
N GLN A 152 -14.25 -10.02 -10.33
CA GLN A 152 -14.22 -10.90 -11.49
C GLN A 152 -14.93 -10.24 -12.69
N ASP A 153 -16.15 -9.72 -12.50
CA ASP A 153 -16.85 -8.96 -13.52
C ASP A 153 -16.02 -7.76 -14.03
N ILE A 154 -15.32 -7.04 -13.13
CA ILE A 154 -14.39 -5.99 -13.53
C ILE A 154 -13.21 -6.59 -14.32
N ARG A 155 -12.60 -7.68 -13.87
CA ARG A 155 -11.32 -8.10 -14.46
C ARG A 155 -11.47 -8.83 -15.78
N VAL A 156 -12.57 -9.57 -15.95
CA VAL A 156 -12.83 -10.46 -17.09
C VAL A 156 -14.16 -10.22 -17.80
N GLY A 157 -15.12 -9.54 -17.15
CA GLY A 157 -16.40 -9.21 -17.77
C GLY A 157 -16.24 -8.11 -18.82
N GLU A 158 -16.87 -8.34 -19.98
CA GLU A 158 -17.02 -7.37 -21.08
C GLU A 158 -17.70 -6.09 -20.60
#